data_AF-A0A5S6Q7Q4-F1
#
_entry.id   AF-A0A5S6Q7Q4-F1
#
_cell.length_a   1.000
_cell.length_b   1.000
_cell.length_c   1.000
_cell.angle_alpha   90.00
_cell.angle_beta   90.00
_cell.angle_gamma   90.00
#
_symmetry.space_group_name_H-M   'P 1'
#
loop_
_entity.id
_entity.type
_entity.pdbx_description
1 polymer ?
#
loop_
_entity_poly.entity_id
_entity_poly.type
_entity_poly.pdbx_seq_one_letter_code
_entity_poly.pdbx_strand_id
1 'polypeptide(L)'
;MPDPPITARQIADLTDQDPILYRVTNWLIKGWPSKIDSNELKTFWCRSNELSIHKNCVLWGCRVAVPVRMKCLACSYVWWPKMDLDIEALVRSCVQCQESSREPPRVQTNHWPPPNAP
;
A
#
# COMPACT_ATOMS: atom_id res chain seq x y z
N MET A 1 -16.24 -1.60 24.36
CA MET A 1 -14.82 -1.51 23.96
C MET A 1 -14.43 -0.05 23.98
N PRO A 2 -13.20 0.30 24.38
CA PRO A 2 -12.70 1.67 24.19
C PRO A 2 -12.67 2.01 22.71
N ASP A 3 -12.79 3.29 22.39
CA ASP A 3 -12.70 3.76 21.00
C ASP A 3 -11.34 3.38 20.40
N PRO A 4 -11.31 2.98 19.13
CA PRO A 4 -10.06 2.65 18.46
C PRO A 4 -9.18 3.90 18.37
N PRO A 5 -7.84 3.76 18.47
CA PRO A 5 -6.91 4.90 18.45
C PRO A 5 -6.93 5.66 17.12
N ILE A 6 -7.44 5.05 16.06
CA ILE A 6 -7.73 5.70 14.79
C ILE A 6 -9.00 5.13 14.16
N THR A 7 -9.80 6.01 13.58
CA THR A 7 -11.04 5.66 12.86
C THR A 7 -10.82 5.66 11.35
N ALA A 8 -11.64 4.87 10.64
CA ALA A 8 -11.61 4.85 9.17
C ALA A 8 -11.87 6.23 8.55
N ARG A 9 -12.68 7.08 9.22
CA ARG A 9 -12.92 8.46 8.79
C ARG A 9 -11.64 9.30 8.82
N GLN A 10 -10.86 9.22 9.91
CA GLN A 10 -9.59 9.93 9.99
C GLN A 10 -8.61 9.47 8.90
N ILE A 11 -8.60 8.18 8.56
CA ILE A 11 -7.76 7.66 7.48
C ILE A 11 -8.24 8.20 6.13
N ALA A 12 -9.55 8.23 5.87
CA ALA A 12 -10.11 8.81 4.66
C ALA A 12 -9.73 10.29 4.50
N ASP A 13 -9.90 11.10 5.55
CA ASP A 13 -9.55 12.52 5.53
C ASP A 13 -8.05 12.74 5.25
N LEU A 14 -7.19 11.86 5.78
CA LEU A 14 -5.75 11.90 5.54
C LEU A 14 -5.36 11.35 4.17
N THR A 15 -6.16 10.45 3.60
CA THR A 15 -5.99 9.92 2.24
C THR A 15 -6.28 11.00 1.21
N ASP A 16 -7.31 11.83 1.43
CA ASP A 16 -7.63 12.96 0.55
C ASP A 16 -6.55 14.04 0.55
N GLN A 17 -5.86 14.20 1.67
CA GLN A 17 -4.73 15.13 1.80
C GLN A 17 -3.42 14.55 1.23
N ASP A 18 -3.35 13.24 0.99
CA ASP A 18 -2.15 12.57 0.51
C ASP A 18 -2.08 12.65 -1.03
N PRO A 19 -1.05 13.29 -1.61
CA PRO A 19 -0.97 13.51 -3.06
C PRO A 19 -0.85 12.22 -3.88
N ILE A 20 -0.33 11.15 -3.28
CA ILE A 20 -0.17 9.85 -3.93
C ILE A 20 -1.49 9.09 -3.82
N LEU A 21 -2.01 8.93 -2.61
CA LEU A 21 -3.22 8.14 -2.40
C LEU A 21 -4.46 8.79 -3.01
N TYR A 22 -4.56 10.12 -3.02
CA TYR A 22 -5.62 10.83 -3.73
C TYR A 22 -5.61 10.57 -5.25
N ARG A 23 -4.43 10.40 -5.86
CA ARG A 23 -4.34 10.01 -7.28
C ARG A 23 -4.77 8.56 -7.47
N VAL A 24 -4.32 7.68 -6.59
CA VAL A 24 -4.70 6.25 -6.61
C VAL A 24 -6.22 6.09 -6.44
N THR A 25 -6.86 6.84 -5.54
CA THR A 25 -8.32 6.80 -5.38
C THR A 25 -9.05 7.24 -6.65
N ASN A 26 -8.59 8.33 -7.26
CA ASN A 26 -9.14 8.80 -8.53
C ASN A 26 -9.01 7.75 -9.65
N TRP A 27 -7.86 7.08 -9.77
CA TRP A 27 -7.64 6.04 -10.79
C TRP A 27 -8.43 4.77 -10.54
N LEU A 28 -8.62 4.37 -9.28
CA LEU A 28 -9.46 3.23 -8.95
C LEU A 28 -10.94 3.46 -9.31
N ILE A 29 -11.41 4.72 -9.30
CA ILE A 29 -12.78 5.07 -9.70
C ILE A 29 -12.90 5.27 -11.22
N LYS A 30 -11.95 5.98 -11.84
CA LYS A 30 -12.05 6.44 -13.23
C LYS A 30 -11.32 5.54 -14.24
N GLY A 31 -10.45 4.65 -13.78
CA GLY A 31 -9.54 3.86 -14.59
C GLY A 31 -8.08 4.30 -14.45
N TRP A 32 -7.18 3.33 -14.61
CA TRP A 32 -5.73 3.53 -14.49
C TRP A 32 -5.13 4.09 -15.79
N PRO A 33 -4.09 4.93 -15.70
CA PRO A 33 -3.38 5.44 -16.87
C PRO A 33 -2.51 4.34 -17.52
N SER A 34 -2.23 4.50 -18.81
CA SER A 34 -1.42 3.55 -19.59
C SER A 34 0.07 3.60 -19.26
N LYS A 35 0.57 4.70 -18.68
CA LYS A 35 1.97 4.88 -18.29
C LYS A 35 2.07 5.76 -17.04
N ILE A 36 3.00 5.41 -16.15
CA ILE A 36 3.32 6.16 -14.92
C ILE A 36 4.84 6.27 -14.79
N ASP A 37 5.33 7.48 -14.56
CA ASP A 37 6.78 7.75 -14.46
C ASP A 37 7.30 7.75 -13.00
N SER A 38 6.44 7.97 -12.00
CA SER A 38 6.84 8.00 -10.59
C SER A 38 6.95 6.61 -9.98
N ASN A 39 8.11 6.28 -9.38
CA ASN A 39 8.37 4.97 -8.79
C ASN A 39 7.40 4.62 -7.64
N GLU A 40 6.99 5.61 -6.86
CA GLU A 40 6.03 5.43 -5.75
C GLU A 40 4.65 5.00 -6.26
N LEU A 41 4.16 5.67 -7.32
CA LEU A 41 2.88 5.35 -7.95
C LEU A 41 2.93 4.04 -8.75
N LYS A 42 4.11 3.69 -9.28
CA LYS A 42 4.34 2.42 -9.99
C LYS A 42 4.02 1.20 -9.12
N THR A 43 4.33 1.27 -7.83
CA THR A 43 4.01 0.20 -6.85
C THR A 43 2.50 -0.07 -6.79
N PHE A 44 1.68 0.99 -6.80
CA PHE A 44 0.23 0.86 -6.79
C PHE A 44 -0.31 0.40 -8.15
N TRP A 45 0.24 0.92 -9.25
CA TRP A 45 -0.20 0.56 -10.61
C TRP A 45 0.05 -0.90 -10.98
N CYS A 46 1.22 -1.45 -10.63
CA CYS A 46 1.51 -2.87 -10.85
C CYS A 46 0.54 -3.79 -10.09
N ARG A 47 -0.08 -3.30 -9.02
CA ARG A 47 -1.04 -4.04 -8.18
C ARG A 47 -2.47 -3.50 -8.34
N SER A 48 -2.75 -2.76 -9.41
CA SER A 48 -4.03 -2.09 -9.65
C SER A 48 -5.24 -3.00 -9.53
N ASN A 49 -5.14 -4.24 -10.02
CA ASN A 49 -6.20 -5.25 -9.96
C ASN A 49 -6.49 -5.78 -8.54
N GLU A 50 -5.58 -5.56 -7.59
CA GLU A 50 -5.69 -6.03 -6.20
C GLU A 50 -6.06 -4.91 -5.23
N LEU A 51 -6.06 -3.67 -5.73
CA LEU A 51 -6.41 -2.49 -4.97
C LEU A 51 -7.92 -2.26 -5.03
N SER A 52 -8.47 -1.84 -3.90
CA SER A 52 -9.88 -1.46 -3.79
C SER A 52 -10.03 -0.20 -2.94
N ILE A 53 -11.19 0.44 -3.03
CA ILE A 53 -11.54 1.56 -2.16
C ILE A 53 -12.75 1.16 -1.33
N HIS A 54 -12.69 1.44 -0.03
CA HIS A 54 -13.86 1.35 0.84
C HIS A 54 -13.92 2.56 1.76
N LYS A 55 -15.04 3.31 1.72
CA LYS A 55 -15.23 4.57 2.48
C LYS A 55 -14.03 5.53 2.32
N ASN A 56 -13.58 5.68 1.08
CA ASN A 56 -12.42 6.50 0.70
C ASN A 56 -11.07 6.09 1.35
N CYS A 57 -11.00 4.89 1.94
CA CYS A 57 -9.74 4.28 2.33
C CYS A 57 -9.24 3.40 1.19
N VAL A 58 -7.98 3.57 0.79
CA VAL A 58 -7.32 2.68 -0.17
C VAL A 58 -6.93 1.39 0.54
N LEU A 59 -7.35 0.26 -0.04
CA LEU A 59 -7.13 -1.08 0.47
C LEU A 59 -6.32 -1.91 -0.53
N TRP A 60 -5.44 -2.76 0.01
CA TRP A 60 -4.83 -3.86 -0.71
C TRP A 60 -5.28 -5.18 -0.04
N GLY A 61 -6.24 -5.86 -0.65
CA GLY A 61 -7.03 -6.90 0.03
C GLY A 61 -7.69 -6.34 1.31
N CYS A 62 -7.32 -6.87 2.48
CA CYS A 62 -7.81 -6.41 3.79
C CYS A 62 -6.90 -5.38 4.48
N ARG A 63 -5.84 -4.91 3.82
CA ARG A 63 -4.83 -4.01 4.42
C ARG A 63 -5.08 -2.58 3.96
N VAL A 64 -5.04 -1.62 4.88
CA VAL A 64 -5.20 -0.19 4.56
C VAL A 64 -3.85 0.39 4.13
N ALA A 65 -3.82 1.10 3.01
CA ALA A 65 -2.67 1.91 2.61
C ALA A 65 -2.56 3.11 3.55
N VAL A 66 -1.43 3.22 4.25
CA VAL A 66 -1.21 4.24 5.27
C VAL A 66 -0.77 5.58 4.62
N PRO A 67 -1.51 6.69 4.83
CA PRO A 67 -1.11 8.03 4.36
C PRO A 67 0.24 8.48 4.90
N VAL A 68 0.99 9.25 4.11
CA VAL A 68 2.34 9.72 4.45
C VAL A 68 2.38 10.48 5.78
N ARG A 69 1.36 11.32 6.04
CA ARG A 69 1.27 12.10 7.28
C ARG A 69 1.23 11.22 8.52
N MET A 70 0.56 10.06 8.45
CA MET A 70 0.54 9.10 9.56
C MET A 70 1.89 8.43 9.75
N LYS A 71 2.58 8.07 8.66
CA LYS A 71 3.93 7.50 8.73
C LYS A 71 4.90 8.49 9.38
N CYS A 72 4.90 9.74 8.93
CA CYS A 72 5.74 10.80 9.49
C CYS A 72 5.45 11.03 10.98
N LEU A 73 4.18 11.05 11.37
CA LEU A 73 3.80 11.22 12.77
C LEU A 73 4.34 10.07 13.64
N ALA A 74 4.20 8.83 13.19
CA ALA A 74 4.76 7.68 13.90
C ALA A 74 6.28 7.78 14.04
N CYS A 75 6.99 8.12 12.96
CA CYS A 75 8.45 8.33 12.98
C CYS A 75 8.88 9.52 13.86
N SER A 76 8.01 10.51 14.11
CA SER A 76 8.33 11.66 14.96
C SER A 76 8.29 11.34 16.45
N TYR A 77 7.52 10.33 16.84
CA TYR A 77 7.37 9.93 18.25
C TYR A 77 8.22 8.72 18.62
N VAL A 78 8.54 7.86 17.65
CA VAL A 78 9.19 6.59 17.92
C VAL A 78 10.32 6.38 16.94
N TRP A 79 11.54 6.27 17.48
CA TRP A 79 12.74 6.00 16.69
C TRP A 79 13.77 5.27 17.56
N TRP A 80 14.43 4.27 16.97
CA TRP A 80 15.62 3.63 17.54
C TRP A 80 16.51 3.06 16.42
N PRO A 81 17.82 2.85 16.66
CA PRO A 81 18.72 2.26 15.66
C PRO A 81 18.21 0.88 15.22
N LYS A 82 18.19 0.62 13.90
CA LYS A 82 17.73 -0.64 13.30
C LYS A 82 16.23 -0.95 13.49
N MET A 83 15.40 0.07 13.74
CA MET A 83 13.94 -0.07 13.86
C MET A 83 13.29 -0.93 12.76
N ASP A 84 13.61 -0.69 11.48
CA ASP A 84 13.05 -1.49 10.38
C ASP A 84 13.44 -2.97 10.49
N LEU A 85 14.70 -3.27 10.84
CA LEU A 85 15.18 -4.64 11.02
C LEU A 85 14.47 -5.33 12.20
N ASP A 86 14.25 -4.60 13.30
CA ASP A 86 13.56 -5.14 14.46
C ASP A 86 12.07 -5.40 14.18
N ILE A 87 11.41 -4.48 13.45
CA ILE A 87 10.03 -4.67 12.98
C ILE A 87 9.97 -5.89 12.07
N GLU A 88 10.89 -6.01 11.11
CA GLU A 88 10.95 -7.17 10.22
C GLU A 88 11.18 -8.48 10.98
N ALA A 89 12.09 -8.50 11.96
CA ALA A 89 12.37 -9.69 12.77
C ALA A 89 11.16 -10.10 13.63
N LEU A 90 10.46 -9.12 14.23
CA LEU A 90 9.23 -9.36 14.97
C LEU A 90 8.12 -9.91 14.06
N VAL A 91 7.89 -9.29 12.91
CA VAL A 91 6.88 -9.74 11.94
C VAL A 91 7.22 -11.15 11.45
N ARG A 92 8.50 -11.44 11.19
CA ARG A 92 9.00 -12.75 10.71
C ARG A 92 8.76 -13.87 11.72
N SER A 93 8.88 -13.58 13.02
CA SER A 93 8.69 -14.56 14.10
C SER A 93 7.22 -14.73 14.52
N CYS A 94 6.33 -13.83 14.13
CA CYS A 94 4.91 -13.88 14.52
C CYS A 94 4.06 -14.76 13.58
N VAL A 95 3.56 -15.90 14.09
CA VAL A 95 2.72 -16.86 13.32
C VAL A 95 1.51 -16.18 12.67
N GLN A 96 0.76 -15.37 13.43
CA GLN A 96 -0.43 -14.67 12.93
C GLN A 96 -0.09 -13.70 11.78
N CYS A 97 1.03 -12.96 11.92
CA CYS A 97 1.50 -12.08 10.87
C CYS A 97 1.84 -12.89 9.62
N GLN A 98 2.57 -13.99 9.76
CA GLN A 98 2.96 -14.86 8.64
C GLN A 98 1.75 -15.49 7.94
N GLU A 99 0.75 -15.95 8.68
CA GLU A 99 -0.49 -16.50 8.11
C GLU A 99 -1.28 -15.44 7.31
N SER A 100 -1.34 -14.21 7.83
CA SER A 100 -1.97 -13.08 7.14
C SER A 100 -1.14 -12.54 5.96
N SER A 101 0.17 -12.84 5.93
CA SER A 101 1.16 -12.31 4.98
C SER A 101 1.17 -13.04 3.64
N ARG A 102 0.15 -13.85 3.33
CA ARG A 102 0.05 -14.47 2.01
C ARG A 102 0.01 -13.36 0.96
N GLU A 103 1.09 -13.27 0.17
CA GLU A 103 1.13 -12.50 -1.05
C GLU A 103 -0.08 -12.92 -1.92
N PRO A 104 -0.70 -11.99 -2.66
CA PRO A 104 -1.51 -12.38 -3.80
C PRO A 104 -0.68 -13.35 -4.66
N PRO A 105 -1.28 -14.42 -5.22
CA PRO A 105 -0.54 -15.41 -5.99
C PRO A 105 0.29 -14.67 -7.04
N ARG A 106 1.61 -14.93 -7.08
CA ARG A 106 2.52 -14.33 -8.06
C ARG A 106 1.87 -14.42 -9.43
N VAL A 107 1.43 -13.28 -9.96
CA VAL A 107 0.92 -13.20 -11.33
C VAL A 107 2.03 -13.74 -12.21
N GLN A 108 1.70 -14.70 -13.08
CA GLN A 108 2.66 -15.16 -14.07
C GLN A 108 3.05 -13.94 -14.90
N THR A 109 4.31 -13.52 -14.78
CA THR A 109 4.86 -12.49 -15.64
C THR A 109 4.88 -13.07 -17.04
N ASN A 110 3.95 -12.67 -17.90
CA ASN A 110 4.06 -12.97 -19.32
C ASN A 110 5.37 -12.36 -19.81
N HIS A 111 6.29 -13.22 -20.25
CA HIS A 111 7.57 -12.78 -20.77
C HIS A 111 7.36 -11.87 -21.98
N TRP A 112 8.15 -10.81 -22.07
CA TRP A 112 8.16 -9.96 -23.25
C TRP A 112 8.48 -10.82 -24.48
N PRO A 113 7.71 -10.73 -25.58
CA PRO A 113 8.07 -11.47 -26.79
C PRO A 113 9.47 -11.04 -27.22
N PRO A 114 10.36 -11.99 -27.57
CA PRO A 114 11.70 -11.64 -28.01
C PRO A 114 11.59 -10.71 -29.23
N PRO A 115 12.49 -9.72 -29.36
CA PRO A 115 12.53 -8.91 -30.57
C PRO A 115 12.73 -9.84 -31.77
N ASN A 116 11.88 -9.68 -32.78
CA ASN A 116 12.08 -10.37 -34.06
C ASN A 116 13.34 -9.77 -34.68
N ALA A 117 14.43 -10.54 -34.66
CA ALA A 117 15.75 -10.13 -35.15
C ALA A 117 15.75 -9.82 -36.67
N PRO A 118 16.77 -9.15 -37.21
CA PRO A 118 17.63 -8.10 -36.63
C PRO A 118 17.15 -6.68 -36.96
#